data_AF-U1RXM7-F1
#
_entry.id   AF-U1RXM7-F1
#
_cell.length_a   1.000
_cell.length_b   1.000
_cell.length_c   1.000
_cell.angle_alpha   90.00
_cell.angle_beta   90.00
_cell.angle_gamma   90.00
#
_symmetry.space_group_name_H-M   'P 1'
#
loop_
_entity.id
_entity.type
_entity.pdbx_description
1 polymer ?
#
loop_
_entity_poly.entity_id
_entity_poly.type
_entity_poly.pdbx_seq_one_letter_code
_entity_poly.pdbx_strand_id
1 'polypeptide(L)'
;MPRLGLNATSEQAQETAAEALDAQAVAKETAAYQGNLAIDTAAAQSTSRRSFEAHALIPRTITDNVSPRTRSSFKEAHQVRSASGYSRRARSADRNRTFERASMARSKSLAALRDEGSREITIGMLNTHLRHADGDSRRMPKNLQRRQQDIDLTIRVAERANTREHTVYVAADLTGMPGKTPRQKIAKARKMIQQDEGAYAVQGYMVGSLDMGEVVSEDNDSEVIMEIKTAAGVYLGGSDSKGSDATHLISRNRYLLPVSVQENVPYRRADGTTATRTVIQMQDVTPDVWAATKDTTT
;
A
#
# COMPACT_ATOMS: atom_id res chain seq x y z
N MET A 1 -43.62 25.66 -35.50
CA MET A 1 -42.22 25.19 -35.40
C MET A 1 -41.96 24.69 -33.98
N PRO A 2 -42.04 23.38 -33.67
CA PRO A 2 -41.58 22.87 -32.39
C PRO A 2 -40.08 22.54 -32.46
N ARG A 3 -39.32 22.96 -31.43
CA ARG A 3 -37.90 22.61 -31.25
C ARG A 3 -37.79 21.15 -30.78
N LEU A 4 -37.12 20.32 -31.56
CA LEU A 4 -36.69 18.97 -31.18
C LEU A 4 -35.67 19.05 -30.05
N GLY A 5 -36.01 18.42 -28.91
CA GLY A 5 -35.09 18.23 -27.79
C GLY A 5 -34.07 17.14 -28.11
N LEU A 6 -32.83 17.56 -28.33
CA LEU A 6 -31.64 16.71 -28.36
C LEU A 6 -30.78 17.15 -27.17
N ASN A 7 -30.75 16.36 -26.10
CA ASN A 7 -29.73 16.45 -25.03
C ASN A 7 -29.72 15.23 -24.07
N ALA A 8 -30.60 14.23 -24.23
CA ALA A 8 -30.64 13.07 -23.33
C ALA A 8 -29.68 11.93 -23.70
N THR A 9 -29.04 11.95 -24.87
CA THR A 9 -28.25 10.81 -25.39
C THR A 9 -26.76 10.88 -25.07
N SER A 10 -26.19 12.06 -24.78
CA SER A 10 -24.74 12.21 -24.55
C SER A 10 -24.31 11.82 -23.14
N GLU A 11 -25.12 12.10 -22.12
CA GLU A 11 -24.80 11.74 -20.73
C GLU A 11 -24.92 10.21 -20.52
N GLN A 12 -25.98 9.59 -21.05
CA GLN A 12 -26.14 8.13 -21.01
C GLN A 12 -25.04 7.39 -21.80
N ALA A 13 -24.57 7.97 -22.91
CA ALA A 13 -23.44 7.41 -23.67
C ALA A 13 -22.10 7.52 -22.94
N GLN A 14 -21.90 8.58 -22.15
CA GLN A 14 -20.70 8.75 -21.31
C GLN A 14 -20.72 7.84 -20.08
N GLU A 15 -21.89 7.65 -19.47
CA GLU A 15 -22.09 6.77 -18.33
C GLU A 15 -21.88 5.30 -18.70
N THR A 16 -22.45 4.86 -19.83
CA THR A 16 -22.24 3.50 -20.38
C THR A 16 -20.80 3.23 -20.82
N ALA A 17 -20.10 4.23 -21.37
CA ALA A 17 -18.69 4.10 -21.71
C ALA A 17 -17.79 3.98 -20.46
N ALA A 18 -18.11 4.70 -19.38
CA ALA A 18 -17.41 4.60 -18.11
C ALA A 18 -17.64 3.25 -17.42
N GLU A 19 -18.87 2.73 -17.46
CA GLU A 19 -19.21 1.39 -16.94
C GLU A 19 -18.52 0.26 -17.72
N ALA A 20 -18.42 0.39 -19.05
CA ALA A 20 -17.73 -0.59 -19.90
C ALA A 20 -16.21 -0.62 -19.63
N LEU A 21 -15.60 0.56 -19.40
CA LEU A 21 -14.19 0.66 -19.01
C LEU A 21 -13.93 0.07 -17.62
N ASP A 22 -14.87 0.26 -16.68
CA ASP A 22 -14.79 -0.30 -15.33
C ASP A 22 -14.93 -1.82 -15.35
N ALA A 23 -15.88 -2.35 -16.12
CA ALA A 23 -16.03 -3.78 -16.34
C ALA A 23 -14.79 -4.42 -16.99
N GLN A 24 -14.15 -3.71 -17.92
CA GLN A 24 -12.92 -4.19 -18.57
C GLN A 24 -11.71 -4.15 -17.62
N ALA A 25 -11.63 -3.16 -16.73
CA ALA A 25 -10.59 -3.08 -15.69
C ALA A 25 -10.75 -4.18 -14.64
N VAL A 26 -11.99 -4.40 -14.16
CA VAL A 26 -12.34 -5.50 -13.25
C VAL A 26 -12.10 -6.86 -13.90
N ALA A 27 -12.44 -7.03 -15.18
CA ALA A 27 -12.18 -8.26 -15.91
C ALA A 27 -10.67 -8.53 -16.08
N LYS A 28 -9.87 -7.48 -16.35
CA LYS A 28 -8.40 -7.59 -16.39
C LYS A 28 -7.80 -7.92 -15.04
N GLU A 29 -8.31 -7.32 -13.96
CA GLU A 29 -7.89 -7.61 -12.58
C GLU A 29 -8.26 -9.03 -12.18
N THR A 30 -9.46 -9.49 -12.55
CA THR A 30 -9.93 -10.86 -12.30
C THR A 30 -9.15 -11.88 -13.12
N ALA A 31 -8.84 -11.57 -14.39
CA ALA A 31 -8.02 -12.42 -15.25
C ALA A 31 -6.56 -12.47 -14.76
N ALA A 32 -6.01 -11.35 -14.30
CA ALA A 32 -4.69 -11.31 -13.66
C ALA A 32 -4.69 -12.10 -12.35
N TYR A 33 -5.75 -11.99 -11.55
CA TYR A 33 -5.92 -12.78 -10.33
C TYR A 33 -5.98 -14.28 -10.63
N GLN A 34 -6.79 -14.71 -11.60
CA GLN A 34 -6.87 -16.13 -11.96
C GLN A 34 -5.61 -16.66 -12.64
N GLY A 35 -4.96 -15.84 -13.48
CA GLY A 35 -3.65 -16.15 -14.05
C GLY A 35 -2.59 -16.33 -12.96
N ASN A 36 -2.55 -15.40 -12.00
CA ASN A 36 -1.69 -15.51 -10.83
C ASN A 36 -2.04 -16.72 -9.97
N LEU A 37 -3.31 -17.05 -9.76
CA LEU A 37 -3.74 -18.24 -9.02
C LEU A 37 -3.32 -19.56 -9.71
N ALA A 38 -3.39 -19.60 -11.04
CA ALA A 38 -2.94 -20.75 -11.84
C ALA A 38 -1.41 -20.87 -11.85
N ILE A 39 -0.70 -19.74 -11.99
CA ILE A 39 0.76 -19.66 -11.82
C ILE A 39 1.13 -20.07 -10.38
N ASP A 40 0.36 -19.69 -9.37
CA ASP A 40 0.59 -20.02 -7.95
C ASP A 40 0.36 -21.52 -7.67
N THR A 41 -0.60 -22.14 -8.37
CA THR A 41 -0.82 -23.59 -8.32
C THR A 41 0.32 -24.36 -9.00
N ALA A 42 0.91 -23.79 -10.06
CA ALA A 42 2.03 -24.36 -10.79
C ALA A 42 3.42 -24.05 -10.16
N ALA A 43 3.58 -22.91 -9.50
CA ALA A 43 4.84 -22.35 -8.98
C ALA A 43 5.11 -22.71 -7.52
N ALA A 44 4.74 -23.94 -7.11
CA ALA A 44 5.05 -24.54 -5.81
C ALA A 44 6.56 -24.72 -5.50
N GLN A 45 7.45 -23.91 -6.11
CA GLN A 45 8.91 -23.99 -6.00
C GLN A 45 9.57 -22.76 -5.32
N SER A 46 8.83 -21.70 -4.95
CA SER A 46 9.40 -20.63 -4.10
C SER A 46 9.19 -20.96 -2.62
N THR A 47 10.23 -21.46 -1.97
CA THR A 47 10.23 -21.86 -0.55
C THR A 47 9.83 -20.74 0.42
N SER A 48 9.96 -19.45 0.04
CA SER A 48 9.61 -18.31 0.89
C SER A 48 8.13 -17.89 0.84
N ARG A 49 7.40 -18.25 -0.22
CA ARG A 49 5.97 -17.94 -0.35
C ARG A 49 5.11 -18.99 0.34
N ARG A 50 5.48 -20.26 0.19
CA ARG A 50 4.76 -21.40 0.78
C ARG A 50 4.78 -21.38 2.31
N SER A 51 5.89 -20.95 2.92
CA SER A 51 6.01 -20.82 4.37
C SER A 51 5.20 -19.64 4.91
N PHE A 52 5.20 -18.52 4.18
CA PHE A 52 4.38 -17.34 4.47
C PHE A 52 2.88 -17.64 4.36
N GLU A 53 2.40 -18.26 3.28
CA GLU A 53 0.97 -18.60 3.13
C GLU A 53 0.51 -19.65 4.14
N ALA A 54 1.39 -20.59 4.52
CA ALA A 54 1.06 -21.64 5.49
C ALA A 54 1.02 -21.15 6.94
N HIS A 55 1.73 -20.06 7.28
CA HIS A 55 1.96 -19.68 8.67
C HIS A 55 1.60 -18.22 9.00
N ALA A 56 1.62 -17.32 8.03
CA ALA A 56 1.33 -15.92 8.24
C ALA A 56 -0.19 -15.68 8.28
N LEU A 57 -0.70 -15.26 9.44
CA LEU A 57 -2.07 -14.73 9.53
C LEU A 57 -2.11 -13.39 8.77
N ILE A 58 -2.49 -13.43 7.49
CA ILE A 58 -2.64 -12.25 6.63
C ILE A 58 -3.84 -11.43 7.13
N PRO A 59 -3.62 -10.18 7.60
CA PRO A 59 -4.73 -9.31 7.95
C PRO A 59 -5.58 -9.04 6.71
N ARG A 60 -6.89 -9.28 6.80
CA ARG A 60 -7.86 -8.86 5.78
C ARG A 60 -7.71 -7.35 5.55
N THR A 61 -7.40 -6.95 4.33
CA THR A 61 -7.58 -5.56 3.90
C THR A 61 -9.01 -5.36 3.50
N ILE A 62 -9.65 -4.34 4.07
CA ILE A 62 -11.04 -4.03 3.75
C ILE A 62 -11.04 -3.09 2.56
N THR A 63 -11.27 -3.65 1.37
CA THR A 63 -11.35 -2.91 0.11
C THR A 63 -12.79 -2.68 -0.36
N ASP A 64 -13.77 -3.26 0.35
CA ASP A 64 -15.20 -3.26 -0.02
C ASP A 64 -15.77 -1.83 -0.27
N ASN A 65 -15.20 -0.82 0.40
CA ASN A 65 -15.63 0.58 0.31
C ASN A 65 -14.82 1.41 -0.70
N VAL A 66 -13.78 0.83 -1.31
CA VAL A 66 -12.92 1.53 -2.27
C VAL A 66 -13.58 1.50 -3.64
N SER A 67 -13.97 2.68 -4.13
CA SER A 67 -14.56 2.79 -5.46
C SER A 67 -13.50 2.51 -6.54
N PRO A 68 -13.84 1.80 -7.63
CA PRO A 68 -12.96 1.71 -8.79
C PRO A 68 -12.55 3.09 -9.34
N ARG A 69 -13.45 4.08 -9.26
CA ARG A 69 -13.21 5.47 -9.67
C ARG A 69 -12.16 6.20 -8.83
N THR A 70 -11.83 5.69 -7.64
CA THR A 70 -10.79 6.26 -6.76
C THR A 70 -9.47 5.50 -6.83
N ARG A 71 -9.36 4.51 -7.73
CA ARG A 71 -8.09 3.87 -8.10
C ARG A 71 -7.37 4.78 -9.10
N SER A 72 -6.25 5.37 -8.68
CA SER A 72 -5.47 6.27 -9.55
C SER A 72 -4.57 5.46 -10.46
N SER A 73 -4.24 5.97 -11.65
CA SER A 73 -3.14 5.42 -12.46
C SER A 73 -1.79 5.65 -11.79
N PHE A 74 -0.77 4.86 -12.19
CA PHE A 74 0.59 5.11 -11.71
C PHE A 74 1.08 6.40 -12.33
N LYS A 75 1.94 7.13 -11.62
CA LYS A 75 2.53 8.35 -12.17
C LYS A 75 3.56 7.99 -13.23
N GLU A 76 3.62 8.80 -14.29
CA GLU A 76 4.65 8.70 -15.31
C GLU A 76 6.01 9.14 -14.75
N ALA A 77 7.10 8.70 -15.37
CA ALA A 77 8.46 8.91 -14.87
C ALA A 77 8.83 10.40 -14.72
N HIS A 78 8.30 11.28 -15.56
CA HIS A 78 8.56 12.73 -15.51
C HIS A 78 7.73 13.48 -14.45
N GLN A 79 6.74 12.84 -13.83
CA GLN A 79 5.82 13.49 -12.91
C GLN A 79 6.37 13.53 -11.49
N VAL A 80 6.35 14.71 -10.89
CA VAL A 80 6.86 14.94 -9.53
C VAL A 80 6.05 14.16 -8.48
N ARG A 81 6.77 13.45 -7.61
CA ARG A 81 6.23 12.69 -6.48
C ARG A 81 6.17 13.55 -5.23
N SER A 82 5.05 14.25 -5.04
CA SER A 82 4.76 15.04 -3.85
C SER A 82 3.26 15.04 -3.55
N ALA A 83 2.91 15.15 -2.27
CA ALA A 83 1.55 15.32 -1.79
C ALA A 83 1.18 16.81 -1.73
N SER A 84 -0.05 17.14 -2.14
CA SER A 84 -0.54 18.51 -1.98
C SER A 84 -0.95 18.79 -0.53
N GLY A 85 -0.82 20.05 -0.10
CA GLY A 85 -1.29 20.47 1.23
C GLY A 85 -2.81 20.30 1.41
N TYR A 86 -3.58 20.32 0.33
CA TYR A 86 -5.00 19.96 0.35
C TYR A 86 -5.19 18.47 0.65
N SER A 87 -4.46 17.58 -0.04
CA SER A 87 -4.55 16.14 0.18
C SER A 87 -4.19 15.75 1.62
N ARG A 88 -3.11 16.33 2.17
CA ARG A 88 -2.71 16.12 3.57
C ARG A 88 -3.81 16.53 4.56
N ARG A 89 -4.36 17.74 4.40
CA ARG A 89 -5.44 18.24 5.27
C ARG A 89 -6.69 17.36 5.20
N ALA A 90 -7.10 16.96 3.99
CA ALA A 90 -8.25 16.07 3.81
C ALA A 90 -8.03 14.72 4.52
N ARG A 91 -6.87 14.09 4.35
CA ARG A 91 -6.54 12.81 4.99
C ARG A 91 -6.42 12.91 6.51
N SER A 92 -5.86 14.00 7.02
CA SER A 92 -5.81 14.26 8.47
C SER A 92 -7.22 14.42 9.04
N ALA A 93 -8.10 15.18 8.36
CA ALA A 93 -9.48 15.38 8.78
C ALA A 93 -10.29 14.07 8.76
N ASP A 94 -10.16 13.26 7.70
CA ASP A 94 -10.82 11.95 7.60
C ASP A 94 -10.37 11.02 8.72
N ARG A 95 -9.07 10.97 8.99
CA ARG A 95 -8.49 10.18 10.07
C ARG A 95 -9.00 10.64 11.44
N ASN A 96 -9.05 11.95 11.70
CA ASN A 96 -9.58 12.46 12.96
C ASN A 96 -11.05 12.08 13.14
N ARG A 97 -11.90 12.31 12.13
CA ARG A 97 -13.32 11.91 12.14
C ARG A 97 -13.51 10.42 12.38
N THR A 98 -12.66 9.59 11.78
CA THR A 98 -12.71 8.12 11.95
C THR A 98 -12.41 7.72 13.38
N PHE A 99 -11.39 8.34 13.99
CA PHE A 99 -10.92 7.98 15.32
C PHE A 99 -11.61 8.70 16.48
N GLU A 100 -12.35 9.78 16.21
CA GLU A 100 -13.30 10.38 17.17
C GLU A 100 -14.36 9.36 17.63
N ARG A 101 -14.76 8.45 16.74
CA ARG A 101 -15.78 7.43 17.01
C ARG A 101 -15.18 6.07 17.40
N ALA A 102 -13.86 5.95 17.43
CA ALA A 102 -13.18 4.71 17.77
C ALA A 102 -13.07 4.53 19.29
N SER A 103 -12.94 3.28 19.75
CA SER A 103 -12.72 3.00 21.17
C SER A 103 -11.41 3.62 21.67
N MET A 104 -11.34 4.01 22.95
CA MET A 104 -10.13 4.60 23.57
C MET A 104 -8.84 3.81 23.32
N ALA A 105 -8.91 2.48 23.30
CA ALA A 105 -7.74 1.62 23.03
C ALA A 105 -7.14 1.87 21.63
N ARG A 106 -8.00 2.06 20.62
CA ARG A 106 -7.59 2.35 19.24
C ARG A 106 -7.03 3.77 19.12
N SER A 107 -7.65 4.73 19.80
CA SER A 107 -7.15 6.11 19.84
C SER A 107 -5.79 6.20 20.53
N LYS A 108 -5.56 5.43 21.61
CA LYS A 108 -4.24 5.33 22.27
C LYS A 108 -3.19 4.68 21.38
N SER A 109 -3.55 3.59 20.69
CA SER A 109 -2.66 2.94 19.72
C SER A 109 -2.30 3.89 18.58
N LEU A 110 -3.27 4.62 18.02
CA LEU A 110 -3.02 5.63 17.00
C LEU A 110 -2.10 6.74 17.52
N ALA A 111 -2.33 7.28 18.72
CA ALA A 111 -1.49 8.32 19.29
C ALA A 111 -0.02 7.86 19.41
N ALA A 112 0.22 6.63 19.85
CA ALA A 112 1.55 6.04 19.94
C ALA A 112 2.22 5.81 18.58
N LEU A 113 1.44 5.60 17.52
CA LEU A 113 1.95 5.49 16.14
C LEU A 113 2.21 6.86 15.49
N ARG A 114 1.54 7.92 15.94
CA ARG A 114 1.76 9.28 15.42
C ARG A 114 3.06 9.89 15.96
N ASP A 115 3.41 9.58 17.20
CA ASP A 115 4.70 9.93 17.78
C ASP A 115 5.84 9.17 17.07
N GLU A 116 6.77 9.90 16.45
CA GLU A 116 7.82 9.34 15.61
C GLU A 116 8.75 8.40 16.39
N GLY A 117 9.29 8.83 17.52
CA GLY A 117 10.18 8.01 18.34
C GLY A 117 9.51 6.73 18.85
N SER A 118 8.27 6.83 19.34
CA SER A 118 7.47 5.67 19.74
C SER A 118 7.16 4.74 18.55
N ARG A 119 6.85 5.30 17.37
CA ARG A 119 6.55 4.55 16.15
C ARG A 119 7.77 3.77 15.69
N GLU A 120 8.92 4.41 15.56
CA GLU A 120 10.16 3.76 15.08
C GLU A 120 10.55 2.59 15.97
N ILE A 121 10.60 2.81 17.30
CA ILE A 121 10.92 1.77 18.27
C ILE A 121 9.90 0.62 18.18
N THR A 122 8.61 0.96 18.15
CA THR A 122 7.53 -0.04 18.13
C THR A 122 7.54 -0.87 16.86
N ILE A 123 7.56 -0.22 15.70
CA ILE A 123 7.49 -0.90 14.40
C ILE A 123 8.80 -1.64 14.11
N GLY A 124 9.96 -1.06 14.44
CA GLY A 124 11.26 -1.73 14.30
C GLY A 124 11.35 -3.03 15.11
N MET A 125 10.90 -2.99 16.38
CA MET A 125 10.84 -4.18 17.23
C MET A 125 9.86 -5.22 16.69
N LEU A 126 8.64 -4.82 16.31
CA LEU A 126 7.65 -5.75 15.75
C LEU A 126 8.12 -6.38 14.45
N ASN A 127 8.67 -5.60 13.52
CA ASN A 127 9.17 -6.09 12.24
C ASN A 127 10.34 -7.05 12.42
N THR A 128 11.21 -6.84 13.41
CA THR A 128 12.29 -7.78 13.72
C THR A 128 11.74 -9.13 14.13
N HIS A 129 10.76 -9.16 15.04
CA HIS A 129 10.12 -10.41 15.47
C HIS A 129 9.28 -11.06 14.37
N LEU A 130 8.53 -10.28 13.60
CA LEU A 130 7.73 -10.78 12.47
C LEU A 130 8.64 -11.43 11.42
N ARG A 131 9.82 -10.86 11.14
CA ARG A 131 10.79 -11.48 10.22
C ARG A 131 11.31 -12.82 10.74
N HIS A 132 11.69 -12.90 12.01
CA HIS A 132 12.12 -14.16 12.61
C HIS A 132 11.02 -15.22 12.68
N ALA A 133 9.76 -14.78 12.77
CA ALA A 133 8.59 -15.64 12.84
C ALA A 133 7.95 -15.95 11.47
N ASP A 134 8.54 -15.49 10.36
CA ASP A 134 7.98 -15.61 9.01
C ASP A 134 6.54 -15.06 8.91
N GLY A 135 6.29 -13.93 9.54
CA GLY A 135 4.98 -13.26 9.57
C GLY A 135 3.94 -13.91 10.49
N ASP A 136 4.25 -15.01 11.17
CA ASP A 136 3.36 -15.67 12.14
C ASP A 136 3.45 -14.99 13.51
N SER A 137 2.49 -14.11 13.81
CA SER A 137 2.46 -13.40 15.07
C SER A 137 2.27 -14.30 16.29
N ARG A 138 1.73 -15.53 16.15
CA ARG A 138 1.55 -16.47 17.28
C ARG A 138 2.87 -16.95 17.87
N ARG A 139 3.98 -16.81 17.12
CA ARG A 139 5.34 -17.18 17.54
C ARG A 139 6.08 -16.03 18.25
N MET A 140 5.46 -14.86 18.39
CA MET A 140 6.06 -13.70 19.07
C MET A 140 5.83 -13.74 20.59
N PRO A 141 6.61 -13.00 21.39
CA PRO A 141 6.30 -12.78 22.81
C PRO A 141 4.88 -12.22 23.03
N LYS A 142 4.14 -12.69 24.04
CA LYS A 142 2.71 -12.33 24.28
C LYS A 142 2.45 -10.81 24.35
N ASN A 143 3.37 -10.05 24.94
CA ASN A 143 3.27 -8.58 25.01
C ASN A 143 3.35 -7.94 23.61
N LEU A 144 4.19 -8.48 22.72
CA LEU A 144 4.31 -8.01 21.34
C LEU A 144 3.14 -8.49 20.48
N GLN A 145 2.61 -9.70 20.72
CA GLN A 145 1.38 -10.15 20.07
C GLN A 145 0.22 -9.20 20.33
N ARG A 146 0.02 -8.80 21.59
CA ARG A 146 -1.04 -7.85 21.95
C ARG A 146 -0.84 -6.50 21.27
N ARG A 147 0.39 -5.97 21.27
CA ARG A 147 0.70 -4.70 20.61
C ARG A 147 0.47 -4.76 19.10
N GLN A 148 0.90 -5.85 18.47
CA GLN A 148 0.68 -6.16 17.06
C GLN A 148 -0.83 -6.19 16.74
N GLN A 149 -1.62 -6.94 17.52
CA GLN A 149 -3.08 -7.02 17.37
C GLN A 149 -3.73 -5.65 17.50
N ASP A 150 -3.26 -4.83 18.45
CA ASP A 150 -3.80 -3.49 18.65
C ASP A 150 -3.54 -2.58 17.44
N ILE A 151 -2.36 -2.68 16.84
CA ILE A 151 -2.02 -1.97 15.59
C ILE A 151 -2.86 -2.47 14.42
N ASP A 152 -2.98 -3.79 14.22
CA ASP A 152 -3.81 -4.37 13.15
C ASP A 152 -5.26 -3.90 13.26
N LEU A 153 -5.82 -3.87 14.47
CA LEU A 153 -7.19 -3.42 14.69
C LEU A 153 -7.33 -1.90 14.53
N THR A 154 -6.31 -1.10 14.88
CA THR A 154 -6.26 0.34 14.58
C THR A 154 -6.26 0.57 13.07
N ILE A 155 -5.43 -0.16 12.32
CA ILE A 155 -5.42 -0.09 10.85
C ILE A 155 -6.78 -0.50 10.27
N ARG A 156 -7.37 -1.59 10.76
CA ARG A 156 -8.69 -2.05 10.30
C ARG A 156 -9.78 -1.00 10.48
N VAL A 157 -9.74 -0.21 11.56
CA VAL A 157 -10.67 0.91 11.76
C VAL A 157 -10.50 1.96 10.66
N ALA A 158 -9.26 2.30 10.29
CA ALA A 158 -8.98 3.22 9.20
C ALA A 158 -9.40 2.65 7.83
N GLU A 159 -9.08 1.40 7.55
CA GLU A 159 -9.43 0.73 6.29
C GLU A 159 -10.96 0.64 6.08
N ARG A 160 -11.74 0.40 7.15
CA ARG A 160 -13.22 0.42 7.06
C ARG A 160 -13.78 1.77 6.63
N ALA A 161 -13.14 2.86 7.04
CA ALA A 161 -13.54 4.20 6.65
C ALA A 161 -12.91 4.64 5.32
N ASN A 162 -11.98 3.84 4.77
CA ASN A 162 -11.26 4.18 3.56
C ASN A 162 -12.14 3.97 2.32
N THR A 163 -12.17 4.98 1.45
CA THR A 163 -12.94 4.96 0.20
C THR A 163 -12.06 5.09 -1.04
N ARG A 164 -10.72 5.09 -0.87
CA ARG A 164 -9.76 5.40 -1.94
C ARG A 164 -8.50 4.54 -1.85
N GLU A 165 -7.88 4.31 -3.00
CA GLU A 165 -6.52 3.79 -3.03
C GLU A 165 -5.51 4.86 -2.58
N HIS A 166 -4.34 4.43 -2.13
CA HIS A 166 -3.26 5.28 -1.68
C HIS A 166 -1.99 4.96 -2.47
N THR A 167 -1.27 6.00 -2.87
CA THR A 167 0.10 5.86 -3.37
C THR A 167 1.05 6.23 -2.25
N VAL A 168 1.80 5.25 -1.75
CA VAL A 168 2.69 5.37 -0.60
C VAL A 168 4.11 5.09 -1.04
N TYR A 169 5.02 6.00 -0.72
CA TYR A 169 6.45 5.86 -0.95
C TYR A 169 7.09 5.21 0.26
N VAL A 170 7.89 4.18 0.05
CA VAL A 170 8.60 3.44 1.11
C VAL A 170 10.03 3.19 0.65
N ALA A 171 11.01 3.42 1.51
CA ALA A 171 12.38 3.01 1.27
C ALA A 171 12.46 1.47 1.15
N ALA A 172 13.03 0.95 0.05
CA ALA A 172 13.07 -0.49 -0.22
C ALA A 172 13.91 -1.27 0.80
N ASP A 173 14.78 -0.61 1.56
CA ASP A 173 15.55 -1.22 2.65
C ASP A 173 14.67 -1.56 3.85
N LEU A 174 13.55 -0.86 4.04
CA LEU A 174 12.63 -1.06 5.17
C LEU A 174 11.62 -2.19 4.94
N THR A 175 11.49 -2.67 3.70
CA THR A 175 10.45 -3.65 3.32
C THR A 175 10.92 -5.10 3.38
N GLY A 176 12.22 -5.35 3.59
CA GLY A 176 12.80 -6.70 3.52
C GLY A 176 12.87 -7.24 2.08
N MET A 177 12.80 -6.38 1.07
CA MET A 177 12.92 -6.75 -0.33
C MET A 177 14.24 -7.51 -0.60
N PRO A 178 14.22 -8.63 -1.36
CA PRO A 178 15.41 -9.40 -1.68
C PRO A 178 16.48 -8.56 -2.40
N GLY A 179 17.75 -8.76 -2.00
CA GLY A 179 18.91 -8.04 -2.55
C GLY A 179 19.57 -7.17 -1.49
N LYS A 180 20.91 -7.22 -1.43
CA LYS A 180 21.72 -6.46 -0.45
C LYS A 180 22.04 -5.05 -0.92
N THR A 181 21.94 -4.79 -2.23
CA THR A 181 22.28 -3.49 -2.82
C THR A 181 21.12 -2.96 -3.65
N PRO A 182 21.01 -1.63 -3.81
CA PRO A 182 20.07 -0.98 -4.73
C PRO A 182 20.01 -1.64 -6.11
N ARG A 183 21.18 -1.89 -6.72
CA ARG A 183 21.30 -2.51 -8.04
C ARG A 183 20.72 -3.93 -8.08
N GLN A 184 20.91 -4.72 -7.04
CA GLN A 184 20.35 -6.08 -6.95
C GLN A 184 18.82 -6.05 -6.83
N LYS A 185 18.27 -5.12 -6.04
CA LYS A 185 16.81 -4.92 -5.89
C LYS A 185 16.16 -4.53 -7.21
N ILE A 186 16.77 -3.56 -7.91
CA ILE A 186 16.33 -3.14 -9.26
C ILE A 186 16.38 -4.31 -10.24
N ALA A 187 17.49 -5.05 -10.29
CA ALA A 187 17.65 -6.18 -11.20
C ALA A 187 16.60 -7.27 -10.94
N LYS A 188 16.30 -7.57 -9.67
CA LYS A 188 15.27 -8.53 -9.28
C LYS A 188 13.88 -8.08 -9.71
N ALA A 189 13.53 -6.80 -9.49
CA ALA A 189 12.25 -6.25 -9.93
C ALA A 189 12.10 -6.30 -11.45
N ARG A 190 13.12 -5.89 -12.21
CA ARG A 190 13.13 -5.99 -13.68
C ARG A 190 12.91 -7.41 -14.16
N LYS A 191 13.59 -8.38 -13.54
CA LYS A 191 13.43 -9.79 -13.88
C LYS A 191 11.99 -10.26 -13.64
N MET A 192 11.39 -9.92 -12.50
CA MET A 192 9.99 -10.28 -12.20
C MET A 192 9.01 -9.67 -13.21
N ILE A 193 9.19 -8.41 -13.57
CA ILE A 193 8.37 -7.73 -14.58
C ILE A 193 8.50 -8.42 -15.95
N GLN A 194 9.73 -8.73 -16.38
CA GLN A 194 9.99 -9.36 -17.69
C GLN A 194 9.40 -10.77 -17.81
N GLN A 195 9.35 -11.49 -16.69
CA GLN A 195 8.84 -12.85 -16.64
C GLN A 195 7.33 -12.90 -16.38
N ASP A 196 6.69 -11.77 -16.07
CA ASP A 196 5.31 -11.70 -15.58
C ASP A 196 5.08 -12.64 -14.38
N GLU A 197 6.09 -12.76 -13.52
CA GLU A 197 6.13 -13.75 -12.43
C GLU A 197 6.28 -13.11 -11.05
N GLY A 198 5.25 -13.36 -10.22
CA GLY A 198 5.32 -13.33 -8.76
C GLY A 198 5.18 -11.96 -8.10
N ALA A 199 5.01 -11.97 -6.78
CA ALA A 199 4.94 -10.79 -5.93
C ALA A 199 5.93 -10.92 -4.76
N TYR A 200 6.38 -9.78 -4.22
CA TYR A 200 7.18 -9.76 -3.00
C TYR A 200 6.28 -9.91 -1.77
N ALA A 201 6.56 -10.92 -0.95
CA ALA A 201 5.91 -11.07 0.35
C ALA A 201 6.64 -10.20 1.38
N VAL A 202 5.92 -9.23 1.96
CA VAL A 202 6.41 -8.35 3.02
C VAL A 202 5.72 -8.70 4.33
N GLN A 203 6.46 -9.31 5.26
CA GLN A 203 5.94 -9.81 6.54
C GLN A 203 5.69 -8.72 7.58
N GLY A 204 6.48 -7.65 7.54
CA GLY A 204 6.40 -6.54 8.50
C GLY A 204 5.44 -5.44 8.06
N TYR A 205 5.19 -4.50 8.95
CA TYR A 205 4.57 -3.23 8.58
C TYR A 205 5.55 -2.40 7.75
N MET A 206 5.03 -1.55 6.86
CA MET A 206 5.85 -0.61 6.10
C MET A 206 5.49 0.82 6.52
N VAL A 207 6.47 1.53 7.07
CA VAL A 207 6.37 2.97 7.32
C VAL A 207 6.79 3.68 6.04
N GLY A 208 5.92 4.55 5.54
CA GLY A 208 6.17 5.35 4.35
C GLY A 208 5.50 6.71 4.46
N SER A 209 5.44 7.42 3.33
CA SER A 209 4.74 8.70 3.23
C SER A 209 3.99 8.79 1.91
N LEU A 210 2.98 9.67 1.85
CA LEU A 210 2.35 10.07 0.59
C LEU A 210 3.18 11.09 -0.18
N ASP A 211 4.25 11.60 0.42
CA ASP A 211 5.23 12.47 -0.22
C ASP A 211 6.59 11.76 -0.29
N MET A 212 7.17 11.66 -1.48
CA MET A 212 8.45 10.95 -1.65
C MET A 212 9.59 11.70 -0.94
N GLY A 213 9.51 13.02 -0.84
CA GLY A 213 10.53 13.83 -0.16
C GLY A 213 10.65 13.58 1.33
N GLU A 214 9.62 13.02 1.96
CA GLU A 214 9.62 12.70 3.39
C GLU A 214 10.18 11.30 3.70
N VAL A 215 10.45 10.49 2.66
CA VAL A 215 10.93 9.10 2.81
C VAL A 215 12.39 8.97 2.42
N VAL A 216 12.82 9.76 1.44
CA VAL A 216 14.17 9.68 0.90
C VAL A 216 15.18 10.17 1.95
N SER A 217 16.15 9.31 2.26
CA SER A 217 17.30 9.74 3.06
C SER A 217 18.18 10.73 2.30
N GLU A 218 18.57 11.82 2.97
CA GLU A 218 19.56 12.78 2.47
C GLU A 218 20.99 12.17 2.43
N ASP A 219 21.25 11.18 3.29
CA ASP A 219 22.56 10.54 3.44
C ASP A 219 22.75 9.32 2.51
N ASN A 220 21.69 8.84 1.84
CA ASN A 220 21.75 7.68 0.95
C ASN A 220 21.19 7.98 -0.44
N ASP A 221 22.05 8.53 -1.31
CA ASP A 221 21.68 8.85 -2.69
C ASP A 221 21.36 7.64 -3.58
N SER A 222 21.77 6.45 -3.15
CA SER A 222 21.53 5.20 -3.89
C SER A 222 20.24 4.50 -3.50
N GLU A 223 19.48 5.04 -2.54
CA GLU A 223 18.27 4.44 -2.04
C GLU A 223 17.22 4.23 -3.15
N VAL A 224 16.63 3.04 -3.18
CA VAL A 224 15.53 2.70 -4.09
C VAL A 224 14.23 2.92 -3.35
N ILE A 225 13.31 3.64 -3.98
CA ILE A 225 11.99 3.91 -3.43
C ILE A 225 10.97 2.96 -4.06
N MET A 226 10.11 2.39 -3.23
CA MET A 226 8.92 1.66 -3.67
C MET A 226 7.75 2.64 -3.70
N GLU A 227 7.14 2.81 -4.87
CA GLU A 227 5.85 3.51 -5.02
C GLU A 227 4.74 2.46 -4.99
N ILE A 228 4.11 2.33 -3.82
CA ILE A 228 3.13 1.27 -3.55
C ILE A 228 1.73 1.84 -3.70
N LYS A 229 0.95 1.26 -4.61
CA LYS A 229 -0.50 1.45 -4.63
C LYS A 229 -1.16 0.43 -3.73
N THR A 230 -1.87 0.89 -2.72
CA THR A 230 -2.55 0.04 -1.75
C THR A 230 -3.78 0.73 -1.18
N ALA A 231 -4.78 -0.06 -0.83
CA ALA A 231 -5.90 0.39 0.01
C ALA A 231 -5.64 0.15 1.52
N ALA A 232 -4.54 -0.54 1.83
CA ALA A 232 -4.23 -1.02 3.17
C ALA A 232 -3.45 0.01 3.97
N GLY A 233 -3.74 0.09 5.28
CA GLY A 233 -3.00 0.94 6.20
C GLY A 233 -3.78 2.09 6.83
N VAL A 234 -3.04 2.98 7.51
CA VAL A 234 -3.58 4.12 8.25
C VAL A 234 -2.70 5.37 8.08
N TYR A 235 -3.34 6.49 7.76
CA TYR A 235 -2.66 7.79 7.67
C TYR A 235 -2.25 8.27 9.07
N LEU A 236 -0.97 8.57 9.26
CA LEU A 236 -0.39 9.01 10.52
C LEU A 236 -0.08 10.51 10.52
N GLY A 237 0.12 11.09 9.34
CA GLY A 237 0.62 12.43 9.18
C GLY A 237 -0.19 13.55 9.84
N GLY A 238 0.47 14.58 10.36
CA GLY A 238 -0.16 15.79 10.90
C GLY A 238 -0.87 16.67 9.86
N SER A 239 -1.60 17.66 10.34
CA SER A 239 -2.09 18.79 9.53
C SER A 239 -1.77 20.13 10.17
N ASP A 240 -1.06 20.12 11.30
CA ASP A 240 -0.54 21.32 11.91
C ASP A 240 0.50 21.96 10.98
N SER A 241 0.55 23.29 11.01
CA SER A 241 1.40 24.10 10.13
C SER A 241 2.90 23.96 10.40
N LYS A 242 3.30 23.13 11.38
CA LYS A 242 4.69 22.89 11.79
C LYS A 242 5.24 21.65 11.10
N GLY A 243 5.49 21.77 9.79
CA GLY A 243 6.15 20.73 8.98
C GLY A 243 5.21 20.00 8.03
N SER A 244 5.79 19.43 6.97
CA SER A 244 5.09 18.46 6.11
C SER A 244 5.23 17.08 6.73
N ASP A 245 4.10 16.53 7.16
CA ASP A 245 4.02 15.14 7.61
C ASP A 245 2.84 14.46 6.90
N ALA A 246 3.16 13.64 5.91
CA ALA A 246 2.24 12.79 5.19
C ALA A 246 2.50 11.30 5.49
N THR A 247 3.05 11.00 6.67
CA THR A 247 3.39 9.64 7.11
C THR A 247 2.18 8.71 6.99
N HIS A 248 2.45 7.49 6.55
CA HIS A 248 1.49 6.42 6.38
C HIS A 248 2.09 5.10 6.86
N LEU A 249 1.29 4.30 7.56
CA LEU A 249 1.66 2.93 7.92
C LEU A 249 0.83 1.95 7.10
N ILE A 250 1.49 1.15 6.27
CA ILE A 250 0.87 0.03 5.55
C ILE A 250 0.85 -1.19 6.47
N SER A 251 -0.25 -1.93 6.47
CA SER A 251 -0.40 -3.15 7.25
C SER A 251 0.61 -4.23 6.86
N ARG A 252 0.90 -5.12 7.80
CA ARG A 252 1.79 -6.26 7.60
C ARG A 252 1.22 -7.31 6.65
N ASN A 253 2.09 -8.25 6.25
CA ASN A 253 1.79 -9.39 5.39
C ASN A 253 1.19 -8.99 4.04
N ARG A 254 1.92 -8.17 3.27
CA ARG A 254 1.52 -7.70 1.93
C ARG A 254 2.17 -8.52 0.82
N TYR A 255 1.46 -8.66 -0.30
CA TYR A 255 2.02 -9.08 -1.57
C TYR A 255 2.11 -7.90 -2.52
N LEU A 256 3.33 -7.56 -2.91
CA LEU A 256 3.59 -6.40 -3.74
C LEU A 256 4.14 -6.87 -5.09
N LEU A 257 3.35 -6.70 -6.15
CA LEU A 257 3.71 -7.02 -7.52
C LEU A 257 4.48 -5.84 -8.14
N PRO A 258 5.76 -5.98 -8.51
CA PRO A 258 6.44 -4.94 -9.27
C PRO A 258 5.81 -4.81 -10.66
N VAL A 259 5.42 -3.59 -11.05
CA VAL A 259 4.82 -3.31 -12.36
C VAL A 259 5.72 -2.50 -13.27
N SER A 260 6.61 -1.69 -12.70
CA SER A 260 7.57 -0.91 -13.48
C SER A 260 8.80 -0.54 -12.64
N VAL A 261 9.90 -0.21 -13.33
CA VAL A 261 11.07 0.42 -12.74
C VAL A 261 11.35 1.71 -13.50
N GLN A 262 11.34 2.83 -12.81
CA GLN A 262 11.57 4.15 -13.36
C GLN A 262 12.85 4.75 -12.76
N GLU A 263 13.77 5.19 -13.60
CA GLU A 263 15.00 5.88 -13.19
C GLU A 263 14.80 7.40 -13.28
N ASN A 264 15.59 8.15 -12.51
CA ASN A 264 15.60 9.62 -12.51
C ASN A 264 14.22 10.27 -12.22
N VAL A 265 13.40 9.64 -11.37
CA VAL A 265 12.06 10.15 -11.04
C VAL A 265 12.18 11.39 -10.15
N PRO A 266 11.57 12.53 -10.52
CA PRO A 266 11.69 13.76 -9.76
C PRO A 266 10.82 13.77 -8.49
N TYR A 267 11.38 14.31 -7.41
CA TYR A 267 10.65 14.65 -6.17
C TYR A 267 11.12 15.98 -5.59
N ARG A 268 10.32 16.53 -4.67
CA ARG A 268 10.66 17.76 -3.94
C ARG A 268 11.33 17.39 -2.62
N ARG A 269 12.50 17.98 -2.36
CA ARG A 269 13.16 17.92 -1.05
C ARG A 269 12.50 18.88 -0.06
N ALA A 270 12.81 18.73 1.22
CA ALA A 270 12.35 19.62 2.28
C ALA A 270 12.80 21.08 2.08
N ASP A 271 13.98 21.29 1.49
CA ASP A 271 14.52 22.62 1.12
C ASP A 271 13.83 23.27 -0.09
N GLY A 272 12.86 22.59 -0.71
CA GLY A 272 12.13 23.05 -1.88
C GLY A 272 12.81 22.77 -3.22
N THR A 273 14.03 22.24 -3.24
CA THR A 273 14.73 21.84 -4.45
C THR A 273 14.14 20.55 -5.04
N THR A 274 14.42 20.30 -6.32
CA THR A 274 14.04 19.05 -6.99
C THR A 274 15.24 18.13 -7.10
N ALA A 275 15.01 16.85 -6.83
CA ALA A 275 16.00 15.79 -6.88
C ALA A 275 15.42 14.57 -7.58
N THR A 276 16.24 13.54 -7.80
CA THR A 276 15.77 12.31 -8.46
C THR A 276 16.14 11.04 -7.72
N ARG A 277 15.30 10.01 -7.84
CA ARG A 277 15.56 8.66 -7.35
C ARG A 277 15.10 7.60 -8.35
N THR A 278 15.60 6.37 -8.17
CA THR A 278 15.01 5.20 -8.83
C THR A 278 13.79 4.75 -8.05
N VAL A 279 12.66 4.59 -8.75
CA VAL A 279 11.39 4.14 -8.18
C VAL A 279 11.00 2.80 -8.78
N ILE A 280 10.60 1.87 -7.93
CA ILE A 280 9.93 0.63 -8.33
C ILE A 280 8.44 0.83 -8.05
N GLN A 281 7.62 0.80 -9.09
CA GLN A 281 6.17 0.87 -8.93
C GLN A 281 5.63 -0.51 -8.57
N MET A 282 4.81 -0.55 -7.53
CA MET A 282 4.36 -1.77 -6.88
C MET A 282 2.84 -1.73 -6.73
N GLN A 283 2.15 -2.72 -7.28
CA GLN A 283 0.73 -2.93 -7.00
C GLN A 283 0.59 -3.86 -5.81
N ASP A 284 -0.17 -3.44 -4.79
CA ASP A 284 -0.60 -4.35 -3.73
C ASP A 284 -1.63 -5.32 -4.32
N VAL A 285 -1.24 -6.59 -4.39
CA VAL A 285 -2.04 -7.72 -4.89
C VAL A 285 -2.33 -8.72 -3.77
N THR A 286 -2.25 -8.26 -2.51
CA THR A 286 -2.51 -9.12 -1.35
C THR A 286 -3.90 -9.77 -1.50
N PRO A 287 -3.98 -11.11 -1.56
CA PRO A 287 -5.25 -11.78 -1.78
C PRO A 287 -6.19 -11.50 -0.60
N ASP A 288 -7.47 -11.22 -0.87
CA ASP A 288 -8.49 -11.32 0.15
C ASP A 288 -8.78 -12.82 0.39
N VAL A 289 -7.91 -13.45 1.18
CA VAL A 289 -8.04 -14.86 1.58
C VAL A 289 -9.36 -15.15 2.30
N TRP A 290 -10.09 -14.12 2.75
CA TRP A 290 -11.41 -14.23 3.37
C TRP A 290 -12.56 -14.21 2.35
N ALA A 291 -12.32 -13.74 1.13
CA ALA A 291 -13.26 -13.84 0.03
C ALA A 291 -13.28 -15.26 -0.57
N ALA A 292 -12.10 -15.89 -0.70
CA ALA A 292 -11.95 -17.25 -1.25
C ALA A 292 -12.62 -18.35 -0.40
N THR A 293 -12.81 -18.12 0.91
CA THR A 293 -13.50 -19.07 1.80
C THR A 293 -15.02 -19.13 1.64
N LYS A 294 -15.64 -18.24 0.86
CA LYS A 294 -17.09 -18.30 0.63
C LYS A 294 -17.52 -19.31 -0.44
N ASP A 295 -16.62 -19.72 -1.33
CA ASP A 295 -16.95 -20.58 -2.47
C ASP A 295 -16.69 -22.09 -2.25
N THR A 296 -16.31 -22.50 -1.04
CA THR A 296 -16.01 -23.92 -0.73
C THR A 296 -17.08 -24.64 0.09
N THR A 297 -18.30 -24.10 0.15
CA THR A 297 -19.44 -24.83 0.73
C THR A 297 -20.51 -25.11 -0.33
N THR A 298 -20.27 -26.15 -1.13
CA THR A 298 -21.31 -26.88 -1.88
C THR A 298 -20.99 -28.36 -1.83
#